data_AF-A0A2N3A5E4-F1
#
_entry.id   AF-A0A2N3A5E4-F1
#
_cell.length_a   1.000
_cell.length_b   1.000
_cell.length_c   1.000
_cell.angle_alpha   90.00
_cell.angle_beta   90.00
_cell.angle_gamma   90.00
#
_symmetry.space_group_name_H-M   'P 1'
#
loop_
_entity.id
_entity.type
_entity.pdbx_description
1 polymer ?
#
loop_
_entity_poly.entity_id
_entity_poly.type
_entity_poly.pdbx_seq_one_letter_code
_entity_poly.pdbx_strand_id
1 'polypeptide(L)'
;MRTTIQLRNTALLLFNLLFFVTLSSGQNKGSGNVIKQQRNVTGFTEIEAGSAFSITVEQGSAYQVIVETDDNYQERIETVVVGDRLIISSMGMKNPSAMKVSVTLPEIRSIEIYGAARLNSVGTLNASSLKLELSGASKVDLDLNTEMLNTDISGAAKATLSGNTVSHISNISGAANLNALKLTALSTNADISGAGKATINSTNEIIADISGAGSLSYFDNGQLQKLNKPGRFTITPQNPSGEIGSVENETQTSRTNGDSTLINIGDVSVEVYDGNATKITIGKNELEVDDDGNVKYKRNKKSRYDGHWGGFEMGVNGYVNKDRGFDMPAGYEFLDLRMEKSINVKLNFYEQNFNIISNKLGFTTGLGFEWNNYRFDNNVVLMKDGNDIIDNFESNPKTYTKSKLLVNYLNLPLMFEFQTNRHSKKNSFHIGAGLQTGLRIGSHTKNVYQEDGNKKKDKNPGDFNINPFKYDAMVRVGWGKLNLYANYSLNTLFKNNRGPELYPFAVGISLVSW
;
A
#
# COMPACT_ATOMS: atom_id res chain seq x y z
N MET A 1 -18.27 53.83 -60.36
CA MET A 1 -19.15 54.32 -59.28
C MET A 1 -19.09 53.30 -58.14
N ARG A 2 -18.67 53.72 -56.93
CA ARG A 2 -18.80 53.04 -55.60
C ARG A 2 -18.00 51.73 -55.38
N THR A 3 -16.88 51.73 -54.63
CA THR A 3 -16.63 51.69 -53.16
C THR A 3 -16.14 50.30 -52.69
N THR A 4 -14.89 50.26 -52.21
CA THR A 4 -14.40 49.75 -50.91
C THR A 4 -15.03 48.48 -50.27
N ILE A 5 -14.21 47.47 -49.93
CA ILE A 5 -13.84 47.02 -48.55
C ILE A 5 -13.18 45.60 -48.55
N GLN A 6 -12.02 45.55 -47.87
CA GLN A 6 -11.29 44.51 -47.10
C GLN A 6 -11.85 43.05 -47.03
N LEU A 7 -11.06 41.97 -46.86
CA LEU A 7 -10.23 41.63 -45.70
C LEU A 7 -9.46 40.30 -45.93
N ARG A 8 -8.18 40.29 -45.50
CA ARG A 8 -7.39 39.27 -44.75
C ARG A 8 -7.57 37.75 -44.96
N ASN A 9 -6.39 37.13 -44.80
CA ASN A 9 -6.10 35.75 -44.38
C ASN A 9 -6.05 34.68 -45.48
N THR A 10 -4.83 34.25 -45.80
CA THR A 10 -4.32 32.85 -45.77
C THR A 10 -3.28 32.63 -46.86
N ALA A 11 -2.07 33.16 -46.67
CA ALA A 11 -0.93 32.82 -47.52
C ALA A 11 0.39 32.95 -46.73
N LEU A 12 0.51 32.20 -45.64
CA LEU A 12 1.80 32.00 -44.96
C LEU A 12 1.74 30.73 -44.09
N LEU A 13 1.55 29.57 -44.71
CA LEU A 13 1.56 28.28 -43.99
C LEU A 13 1.86 27.10 -44.92
N LEU A 14 2.89 27.26 -45.77
CA LEU A 14 3.35 26.18 -46.66
C LEU A 14 4.88 26.01 -46.69
N PHE A 15 5.59 26.57 -45.69
CA PHE A 15 7.03 26.39 -45.53
C PHE A 15 7.47 26.14 -44.06
N ASN A 16 6.60 25.50 -43.28
CA ASN A 16 6.88 25.01 -41.92
C ASN A 16 6.17 23.67 -41.67
N LEU A 17 6.31 22.71 -42.58
CA LEU A 17 5.74 21.37 -42.41
C LEU A 17 6.71 20.26 -42.88
N LEU A 18 8.00 20.42 -42.60
CA LEU A 18 9.02 19.39 -42.82
C LEU A 18 10.10 19.32 -41.71
N PHE A 19 9.80 19.87 -40.54
CA PHE A 19 10.59 19.67 -39.32
C PHE A 19 9.68 19.43 -38.10
N PHE A 20 8.68 18.56 -38.25
CA PHE A 20 8.27 17.74 -37.12
C PHE A 20 9.10 16.47 -37.16
N VAL A 21 10.37 16.59 -36.73
CA VAL A 21 10.99 15.50 -36.01
C VAL A 21 10.02 15.21 -34.87
N THR A 22 9.41 14.03 -34.92
CA THR A 22 8.84 13.41 -33.76
C THR A 22 9.94 13.40 -32.70
N LEU A 23 9.97 14.40 -31.82
CA LEU A 23 10.42 14.17 -30.46
C LEU A 23 9.39 13.20 -29.90
N SER A 24 9.64 11.91 -30.14
CA SER A 24 9.37 10.92 -29.14
C SER A 24 9.99 11.47 -27.86
N SER A 25 9.17 12.02 -26.98
CA SER A 25 9.48 12.10 -25.55
C SER A 25 9.49 10.67 -25.01
N GLY A 26 10.37 9.83 -25.57
CA GLY A 26 10.94 8.72 -24.85
C GLY A 26 11.68 9.36 -23.70
N GLN A 27 11.16 9.19 -22.50
CA GLN A 27 11.93 9.43 -21.28
C GLN A 27 13.19 8.57 -21.39
N ASN A 28 14.27 9.17 -21.89
CA ASN A 28 15.54 8.49 -22.09
C ASN A 28 16.01 8.01 -20.72
N LYS A 29 16.28 6.71 -20.58
CA LYS A 29 16.94 6.13 -19.41
C LYS A 29 18.31 6.80 -19.20
N GLY A 30 18.85 6.77 -17.98
CA GLY A 30 20.24 7.16 -17.75
C GLY A 30 21.18 6.41 -18.70
N SER A 31 22.16 7.13 -19.27
CA SER A 31 23.08 6.59 -20.27
C SER A 31 24.03 5.51 -19.71
N GLY A 32 24.22 5.47 -18.39
CA GLY A 32 25.24 4.63 -17.74
C GLY A 32 26.62 5.30 -17.67
N ASN A 33 26.83 6.41 -18.39
CA ASN A 33 28.09 7.13 -18.41
C ASN A 33 28.08 8.25 -17.35
N VAL A 34 28.52 7.91 -16.13
CA VAL A 34 28.53 8.86 -15.01
C VAL A 34 29.71 9.83 -15.13
N ILE A 35 29.41 11.13 -15.19
CA ILE A 35 30.40 12.22 -15.24
C ILE A 35 30.19 13.19 -14.08
N LYS A 36 31.25 13.95 -13.76
CA LYS A 36 31.21 15.05 -12.78
C LYS A 36 31.19 16.39 -13.49
N GLN A 37 30.29 17.27 -13.08
CA GLN A 37 30.23 18.64 -13.58
C GLN A 37 30.18 19.63 -12.41
N GLN A 38 31.13 20.56 -12.40
CA GLN A 38 31.13 21.68 -11.47
C GLN A 38 30.09 22.73 -11.89
N ARG A 39 29.38 23.28 -10.91
CA ARG A 39 28.38 24.34 -11.06
C ARG A 39 28.96 25.63 -10.48
N ASN A 40 28.88 26.71 -11.27
CA ASN A 40 29.42 28.02 -10.89
C ASN A 40 28.35 28.81 -10.14
N VAL A 41 28.17 28.49 -8.86
CA VAL A 41 27.24 29.17 -7.94
C VAL A 41 27.99 29.60 -6.68
N THR A 42 27.62 30.75 -6.12
CA THR A 42 28.29 31.36 -4.96
C THR A 42 27.28 32.12 -4.09
N GLY A 43 27.67 32.50 -2.88
CA GLY A 43 26.88 33.42 -2.04
C GLY A 43 25.66 32.79 -1.36
N PHE A 44 25.66 31.47 -1.15
CA PHE A 44 24.56 30.79 -0.44
C PHE A 44 25.01 30.31 0.94
N THR A 45 24.08 30.33 1.89
CA THR A 45 24.25 29.78 3.25
C THR A 45 23.13 28.81 3.61
N GLU A 46 22.19 28.57 2.72
CA GLU A 46 21.10 27.62 2.89
C GLU A 46 21.12 26.58 1.76
N ILE A 47 20.76 25.35 2.09
CA ILE A 47 20.65 24.25 1.13
C ILE A 47 19.22 23.73 1.16
N GLU A 48 18.55 23.74 0.01
CA GLU A 48 17.27 23.10 -0.19
C GLU A 48 17.43 22.01 -1.25
N ALA A 49 17.09 20.77 -0.90
CA ALA A 49 17.19 19.67 -1.85
C ALA A 49 16.07 18.63 -1.69
N GLY A 50 15.51 18.23 -2.84
CA GLY A 50 14.45 17.24 -2.93
C GLY A 50 14.85 15.98 -3.71
N SER A 51 13.84 15.28 -4.24
CA SER A 51 14.04 14.09 -5.09
C SER A 51 14.83 12.96 -4.39
N ALA A 52 15.66 12.21 -5.10
CA ALA A 52 16.40 11.06 -4.58
C ALA A 52 17.92 11.30 -4.53
N PHE A 53 18.34 12.56 -4.32
CA PHE A 53 19.76 12.91 -4.28
C PHE A 53 20.48 12.34 -3.05
N SER A 54 21.76 12.00 -3.23
CA SER A 54 22.72 11.78 -2.17
C SER A 54 23.67 12.97 -2.10
N ILE A 55 23.51 13.79 -1.08
CA ILE A 55 24.23 15.06 -0.92
C ILE A 55 25.31 14.91 0.13
N THR A 56 26.47 15.49 -0.16
CA THR A 56 27.56 15.64 0.80
C THR A 56 27.84 17.12 0.99
N VAL A 57 27.79 17.59 2.23
CA VAL A 57 28.10 18.99 2.57
C VAL A 57 29.41 19.06 3.34
N GLU A 58 30.29 19.99 2.96
CA GLU A 58 31.57 20.24 3.61
C GLU A 58 31.72 21.74 3.88
N GLN A 59 32.15 22.12 5.07
CA GLN A 59 32.44 23.52 5.37
C GLN A 59 33.87 23.86 4.91
N GLY A 60 34.00 24.86 4.04
CA GLY A 60 35.29 25.27 3.47
C GLY A 60 35.28 26.70 2.96
N SER A 61 36.46 27.30 2.75
CA SER A 61 36.58 28.73 2.42
C SER A 61 36.05 29.14 1.04
N ALA A 62 35.69 28.19 0.19
CA ALA A 62 35.20 28.43 -1.17
C ALA A 62 33.80 27.85 -1.37
N TYR A 63 33.04 28.49 -2.27
CA TYR A 63 31.80 27.92 -2.79
C TYR A 63 32.11 26.92 -3.91
N GLN A 64 31.67 25.68 -3.76
CA GLN A 64 31.79 24.66 -4.80
C GLN A 64 30.56 23.77 -4.80
N VAL A 65 29.98 23.53 -5.98
CA VAL A 65 28.92 22.54 -6.18
C VAL A 65 29.31 21.62 -7.31
N ILE A 66 29.38 20.31 -7.06
CA ILE A 66 29.72 19.30 -8.06
C ILE A 66 28.58 18.31 -8.18
N VAL A 67 28.06 18.15 -9.39
CA VAL A 67 26.99 17.19 -9.72
C VAL A 67 27.60 15.97 -10.41
N GLU A 68 27.38 14.78 -9.84
CA GLU A 68 27.79 13.49 -10.40
C GLU A 68 26.55 12.69 -10.83
N THR A 69 26.35 12.57 -12.14
CA THR A 69 25.21 11.86 -12.77
C THR A 69 25.57 11.42 -14.20
N ASP A 70 24.66 10.70 -14.85
CA ASP A 70 24.75 10.34 -16.27
C ASP A 70 24.90 11.59 -17.15
N ASP A 71 25.78 11.55 -18.16
CA ASP A 71 26.02 12.66 -19.08
C ASP A 71 24.73 13.27 -19.69
N ASN A 72 23.77 12.44 -20.07
CA ASN A 72 22.48 12.84 -20.62
C ASN A 72 21.51 13.47 -19.60
N TYR A 73 21.84 13.44 -18.31
CA TYR A 73 21.03 14.00 -17.23
C TYR A 73 21.65 15.22 -16.55
N GLN A 74 22.85 15.63 -16.90
CA GLN A 74 23.49 16.81 -16.30
C GLN A 74 22.61 18.07 -16.39
N GLU A 75 21.96 18.32 -17.51
CA GLU A 75 21.07 19.49 -17.69
C GLU A 75 19.68 19.32 -17.05
N ARG A 76 19.34 18.10 -16.59
CA ARG A 76 18.07 17.80 -15.90
C ARG A 76 18.15 17.98 -14.39
N ILE A 77 19.36 18.20 -13.86
CA ILE A 77 19.61 18.56 -12.47
C ILE A 77 19.81 20.07 -12.41
N GLU A 78 18.88 20.74 -11.75
CA GLU A 78 18.91 22.18 -11.54
C GLU A 78 19.62 22.50 -10.23
N THR A 79 20.60 23.42 -10.31
CA THR A 79 21.35 23.94 -9.16
C THR A 79 21.36 25.46 -9.24
N VAL A 80 20.38 26.11 -8.63
CA VAL A 80 20.16 27.56 -8.72
C VAL A 80 20.21 28.18 -7.33
N VAL A 81 20.80 29.37 -7.23
CA VAL A 81 20.77 30.16 -6.00
C VAL A 81 19.67 31.20 -6.10
N VAL A 82 18.73 31.19 -5.15
CA VAL A 82 17.66 32.19 -5.02
C VAL A 82 17.80 32.83 -3.64
N GLY A 83 18.19 34.11 -3.60
CA GLY A 83 18.62 34.74 -2.35
C GLY A 83 19.88 34.07 -1.81
N ASP A 84 19.84 33.60 -0.56
CA ASP A 84 20.95 32.88 0.09
C ASP A 84 20.80 31.35 0.00
N ARG A 85 19.85 30.85 -0.78
CA ARG A 85 19.47 29.45 -0.82
C ARG A 85 19.88 28.76 -2.11
N LEU A 86 20.71 27.74 -1.99
CA LEU A 86 21.02 26.81 -3.07
C LEU A 86 19.89 25.77 -3.18
N ILE A 87 19.16 25.81 -4.28
CA ILE A 87 18.10 24.86 -4.61
C ILE A 87 18.68 23.78 -5.53
N ILE A 88 18.55 22.52 -5.12
CA ILE A 88 18.98 21.34 -5.88
C ILE A 88 17.75 20.50 -6.19
N SER A 89 17.35 20.48 -7.47
CA SER A 89 16.14 19.78 -7.93
C SER A 89 16.41 18.96 -9.19
N SER A 90 15.49 18.04 -9.53
CA SER A 90 15.57 17.27 -10.77
C SER A 90 14.19 17.09 -11.39
N MET A 91 14.12 17.02 -12.72
CA MET A 91 12.88 16.85 -13.45
C MET A 91 12.94 15.69 -14.45
N GLY A 92 11.96 14.78 -14.36
CA GLY A 92 11.68 13.80 -15.43
C GLY A 92 12.77 12.76 -15.69
N MET A 93 13.62 12.45 -14.71
CA MET A 93 14.68 11.44 -14.85
C MET A 93 14.15 10.03 -14.55
N LYS A 94 14.51 9.05 -15.38
CA LYS A 94 14.16 7.64 -15.20
C LYS A 94 15.43 6.78 -15.07
N ASN A 95 15.57 6.09 -13.95
CA ASN A 95 16.71 5.22 -13.63
C ASN A 95 18.08 5.89 -13.87
N PRO A 96 18.38 7.02 -13.22
CA PRO A 96 19.74 7.57 -13.23
C PRO A 96 20.71 6.59 -12.57
N SER A 97 21.89 6.46 -13.13
CA SER A 97 22.98 5.61 -12.62
C SER A 97 23.62 6.22 -11.37
N ALA A 98 23.63 7.56 -11.29
CA ALA A 98 24.05 8.30 -10.10
C ALA A 98 23.22 9.59 -9.90
N MET A 99 22.92 9.93 -8.65
CA MET A 99 22.32 11.20 -8.23
C MET A 99 23.09 11.75 -7.03
N LYS A 100 24.33 12.19 -7.24
CA LYS A 100 25.15 12.73 -6.14
C LYS A 100 25.46 14.20 -6.35
N VAL A 101 25.44 14.96 -5.27
CA VAL A 101 25.84 16.37 -5.27
C VAL A 101 26.78 16.63 -4.09
N SER A 102 27.97 17.14 -4.36
CA SER A 102 28.89 17.63 -3.34
C SER A 102 28.78 19.15 -3.25
N VAL A 103 28.60 19.68 -2.04
CA VAL A 103 28.46 21.11 -1.76
C VAL A 103 29.51 21.54 -0.75
N THR A 104 30.33 22.53 -1.09
CA THR A 104 31.26 23.20 -0.19
C THR A 104 30.85 24.66 -0.04
N LEU A 105 30.81 25.14 1.21
CA LEU A 105 30.45 26.52 1.53
C LEU A 105 31.13 27.01 2.82
N PRO A 106 31.39 28.33 2.96
CA PRO A 106 32.02 28.89 4.16
C PRO A 106 31.12 28.85 5.41
N GLU A 107 29.83 29.09 5.23
CA GLU A 107 28.86 29.23 6.31
C GLU A 107 27.54 28.52 5.95
N ILE A 108 26.96 27.81 6.91
CA ILE A 108 25.68 27.13 6.78
C ILE A 108 24.72 27.63 7.87
N ARG A 109 23.52 28.07 7.47
CA ARG A 109 22.46 28.56 8.37
C ARG A 109 21.20 27.71 8.30
N SER A 110 20.91 27.10 7.15
CA SER A 110 19.72 26.24 7.00
C SER A 110 19.95 25.07 6.04
N ILE A 111 19.38 23.92 6.39
CA ILE A 111 19.34 22.72 5.57
C ILE A 111 17.90 22.22 5.51
N GLU A 112 17.31 22.19 4.33
CA GLU A 112 15.96 21.67 4.07
C GLU A 112 16.04 20.47 3.10
N ILE A 113 15.65 19.29 3.58
CA ILE A 113 15.71 18.04 2.81
C ILE A 113 14.34 17.36 2.77
N TYR A 114 13.78 17.24 1.57
CA TYR A 114 12.46 16.67 1.34
C TYR A 114 12.48 15.53 0.31
N GLY A 115 11.34 14.84 0.15
CA GLY A 115 11.23 13.71 -0.77
C GLY A 115 11.96 12.47 -0.24
N ALA A 116 12.85 11.88 -1.05
CA ALA A 116 13.61 10.67 -0.73
C ALA A 116 15.13 10.94 -0.68
N ALA A 117 15.51 12.21 -0.48
CA ALA A 117 16.89 12.64 -0.51
C ALA A 117 17.64 12.28 0.78
N ARG A 118 18.95 12.18 0.65
CA ARG A 118 19.88 11.98 1.76
C ARG A 118 20.93 13.05 1.77
N LEU A 119 21.30 13.55 2.95
CA LEU A 119 22.42 14.47 3.13
C LEU A 119 23.32 13.99 4.26
N ASN A 120 24.65 14.05 4.07
CA ASN A 120 25.61 13.82 5.15
C ASN A 120 26.68 14.93 5.16
N SER A 121 27.21 15.27 6.33
CA SER A 121 28.36 16.19 6.42
C SER A 121 29.69 15.46 6.26
N VAL A 122 30.68 16.16 5.73
CA VAL A 122 32.11 15.81 5.81
C VAL A 122 32.72 16.69 6.89
N GLY A 123 33.14 16.06 7.99
CA GLY A 123 33.58 16.77 9.17
C GLY A 123 32.44 17.50 9.89
N THR A 124 32.84 18.33 10.84
CA THR A 124 31.95 19.11 11.70
C THR A 124 31.53 20.41 11.01
N LEU A 125 30.21 20.67 10.97
CA LEU A 125 29.66 21.96 10.53
C LEU A 125 29.56 22.90 11.74
N ASN A 126 30.23 24.06 11.64
CA ASN A 126 30.25 25.10 12.66
C ASN A 126 29.28 26.22 12.26
N ALA A 127 28.30 26.52 13.12
CA ALA A 127 27.33 27.58 12.88
C ALA A 127 26.79 28.16 14.19
N SER A 128 26.62 29.49 14.31
CA SER A 128 25.97 30.06 15.49
C SER A 128 24.52 29.57 15.63
N SER A 129 23.76 29.57 14.53
CA SER A 129 22.41 29.02 14.49
C SER A 129 22.22 28.18 13.23
N LEU A 130 21.69 26.97 13.38
CA LEU A 130 21.36 26.08 12.28
C LEU A 130 19.90 25.63 12.37
N LYS A 131 19.15 25.87 11.29
CA LYS A 131 17.81 25.31 11.09
C LYS A 131 17.85 24.09 10.19
N LEU A 132 17.38 22.95 10.67
CA LEU A 132 17.33 21.68 9.97
C LEU A 132 15.88 21.24 9.78
N GLU A 133 15.43 21.17 8.53
CA GLU A 133 14.07 20.80 8.16
C GLU A 133 14.07 19.51 7.32
N LEU A 134 13.29 18.51 7.75
CA LEU A 134 13.14 17.23 7.06
C LEU A 134 11.68 16.89 6.84
N SER A 135 11.35 16.47 5.62
CA SER A 135 10.01 15.95 5.28
C SER A 135 10.04 14.78 4.31
N GLY A 136 8.93 14.04 4.21
CA GLY A 136 8.82 12.87 3.34
C GLY A 136 9.52 11.63 3.92
N ALA A 137 10.41 11.02 3.14
CA ALA A 137 11.20 9.84 3.52
C ALA A 137 12.72 10.16 3.52
N SER A 138 13.07 11.41 3.78
CA SER A 138 14.45 11.91 3.75
C SER A 138 15.30 11.39 4.91
N LYS A 139 16.63 11.42 4.73
CA LYS A 139 17.59 11.04 5.76
C LYS A 139 18.76 12.01 5.86
N VAL A 140 19.10 12.43 7.08
CA VAL A 140 20.23 13.32 7.35
C VAL A 140 21.18 12.71 8.36
N ASP A 141 22.49 12.90 8.18
CA ASP A 141 23.56 12.47 9.08
C ASP A 141 24.60 13.59 9.23
N LEU A 142 24.59 14.32 10.35
CA LEU A 142 25.43 15.52 10.52
C LEU A 142 26.25 15.47 11.80
N ASP A 143 27.48 15.93 11.67
CA ASP A 143 28.33 16.31 12.80
C ASP A 143 28.34 17.83 12.94
N LEU A 144 27.95 18.33 14.11
CA LEU A 144 27.58 19.73 14.33
C LEU A 144 28.31 20.34 15.52
N ASN A 145 28.64 21.62 15.41
CA ASN A 145 29.08 22.47 16.51
C ASN A 145 28.31 23.79 16.45
N THR A 146 27.26 23.93 17.25
CA THR A 146 26.34 25.08 17.17
C THR A 146 26.02 25.73 18.50
N GLU A 147 25.63 27.01 18.50
CA GLU A 147 25.04 27.61 19.70
C GLU A 147 23.54 27.26 19.78
N MET A 148 22.83 27.35 18.64
CA MET A 148 21.41 27.03 18.55
C MET A 148 21.14 26.09 17.38
N LEU A 149 20.50 24.97 17.67
CA LEU A 149 20.04 24.01 16.68
C LEU A 149 18.53 23.89 16.74
N ASN A 150 17.84 24.21 15.64
CA ASN A 150 16.42 23.94 15.49
C ASN A 150 16.23 22.78 14.50
N THR A 151 15.51 21.74 14.90
CA THR A 151 15.30 20.52 14.12
C THR A 151 13.81 20.23 13.96
N ASP A 152 13.29 20.42 12.76
CA ASP A 152 11.90 20.13 12.39
C ASP A 152 11.86 18.86 11.52
N ILE A 153 11.19 17.80 11.99
CA ILE A 153 11.09 16.52 11.27
C ILE A 153 9.64 16.09 11.14
N SER A 154 9.20 15.82 9.92
CA SER A 154 7.84 15.37 9.61
C SER A 154 7.83 14.16 8.67
N GLY A 155 6.68 13.46 8.62
CA GLY A 155 6.48 12.31 7.73
C GLY A 155 7.13 11.03 8.24
N ALA A 156 8.03 10.44 7.45
CA ALA A 156 8.79 9.22 7.76
C ALA A 156 10.32 9.47 7.70
N ALA A 157 10.75 10.71 7.89
CA ALA A 157 12.14 11.13 7.79
C ALA A 157 12.98 10.74 9.03
N LYS A 158 14.31 10.71 8.85
CA LYS A 158 15.26 10.38 9.92
C LYS A 158 16.45 11.34 9.96
N ALA A 159 16.75 11.90 11.12
CA ALA A 159 17.99 12.63 11.38
C ALA A 159 18.88 11.87 12.36
N THR A 160 20.17 11.74 12.04
CA THR A 160 21.23 11.32 12.97
C THR A 160 22.14 12.53 13.20
N LEU A 161 22.32 12.94 14.44
CA LEU A 161 23.10 14.13 14.79
C LEU A 161 24.20 13.78 15.81
N SER A 162 25.39 14.30 15.61
CA SER A 162 26.52 14.21 16.53
C SER A 162 27.19 15.57 16.78
N GLY A 163 28.06 15.63 17.78
CA GLY A 163 28.86 16.81 18.10
C GLY A 163 28.33 17.55 19.33
N ASN A 164 28.29 18.87 19.28
CA ASN A 164 27.91 19.72 20.41
C ASN A 164 26.92 20.82 20.02
N THR A 165 25.97 21.12 20.92
CA THR A 165 25.15 22.33 20.80
C THR A 165 24.86 22.95 22.16
N VAL A 166 24.65 24.26 22.25
CA VAL A 166 24.20 24.88 23.52
C VAL A 166 22.69 24.65 23.69
N SER A 167 21.88 25.04 22.70
CA SER A 167 20.42 24.86 22.73
C SER A 167 19.96 23.98 21.56
N HIS A 168 19.15 22.96 21.86
CA HIS A 168 18.50 22.13 20.85
C HIS A 168 16.99 22.21 20.98
N ILE A 169 16.33 22.77 19.98
CA ILE A 169 14.88 22.72 19.84
C ILE A 169 14.55 21.66 18.79
N SER A 170 13.66 20.73 19.12
CA SER A 170 13.27 19.65 18.22
C SER A 170 11.76 19.50 18.16
N ASN A 171 11.20 19.61 16.95
CA ASN A 171 9.79 19.39 16.67
C ASN A 171 9.66 18.16 15.77
N ILE A 172 8.98 17.13 16.27
CA ILE A 172 8.88 15.84 15.59
C ILE A 172 7.40 15.50 15.41
N SER A 173 6.98 15.25 14.17
CA SER A 173 5.61 14.88 13.83
C SER A 173 5.54 13.67 12.89
N GLY A 174 4.43 12.93 12.95
CA GLY A 174 4.22 11.75 12.11
C GLY A 174 4.93 10.50 12.64
N ALA A 175 5.63 9.76 11.76
CA ALA A 175 6.42 8.57 12.08
C ALA A 175 7.93 8.83 11.99
N ALA A 176 8.33 10.08 12.24
CA ALA A 176 9.69 10.59 12.14
C ALA A 176 10.61 10.09 13.27
N ASN A 177 11.92 10.08 13.02
CA ASN A 177 12.93 9.60 13.97
C ASN A 177 14.12 10.57 14.10
N LEU A 178 14.36 11.08 15.30
CA LEU A 178 15.55 11.84 15.66
C LEU A 178 16.48 10.97 16.50
N ASN A 179 17.72 10.76 16.04
CA ASN A 179 18.79 10.13 16.80
C ASN A 179 19.94 11.12 17.03
N ALA A 180 19.86 11.83 18.14
CA ALA A 180 20.84 12.80 18.63
C ALA A 180 21.58 12.27 19.88
N LEU A 181 21.72 10.95 20.04
CA LEU A 181 22.41 10.36 21.20
C LEU A 181 23.88 10.82 21.31
N LYS A 182 24.51 11.07 20.15
CA LYS A 182 25.91 11.53 20.05
C LYS A 182 26.04 13.05 19.95
N LEU A 183 24.95 13.79 20.03
CA LEU A 183 24.92 15.24 20.05
C LEU A 183 24.78 15.70 21.50
N THR A 184 25.82 16.27 22.08
CA THR A 184 25.77 16.76 23.47
C THR A 184 25.18 18.16 23.48
N ALA A 185 23.94 18.30 23.98
CA ALA A 185 23.29 19.59 24.18
C ALA A 185 23.47 20.09 25.63
N LEU A 186 23.53 21.42 25.85
CA LEU A 186 23.36 21.94 27.22
C LEU A 186 21.88 21.86 27.62
N SER A 187 20.98 22.38 26.79
CA SER A 187 19.53 22.30 26.98
C SER A 187 18.82 21.75 25.74
N THR A 188 17.81 20.92 25.95
CA THR A 188 16.94 20.41 24.88
C THR A 188 15.46 20.65 25.18
N ASN A 189 14.76 21.26 24.24
CA ASN A 189 13.31 21.31 24.19
C ASN A 189 12.81 20.38 23.06
N ALA A 190 11.99 19.39 23.40
CA ALA A 190 11.53 18.37 22.48
C ALA A 190 10.01 18.26 22.46
N ASP A 191 9.41 18.66 21.34
CA ASP A 191 7.98 18.55 21.08
C ASP A 191 7.73 17.40 20.10
N ILE A 192 7.07 16.34 20.57
CA ILE A 192 6.84 15.12 19.80
C ILE A 192 5.34 14.87 19.68
N SER A 193 4.85 14.77 18.45
CA SER A 193 3.46 14.44 18.14
C SER A 193 3.34 13.23 17.22
N GLY A 194 2.26 12.45 17.36
CA GLY A 194 1.99 11.29 16.52
C GLY A 194 2.71 10.03 17.00
N ALA A 195 3.46 9.35 16.13
CA ALA A 195 4.21 8.12 16.43
C ALA A 195 5.74 8.34 16.33
N GLY A 196 6.19 9.58 16.52
CA GLY A 196 7.59 9.97 16.40
C GLY A 196 8.47 9.43 17.53
N LYS A 197 9.77 9.25 17.25
CA LYS A 197 10.76 8.82 18.25
C LYS A 197 11.94 9.79 18.29
N ALA A 198 12.30 10.25 19.48
CA ALA A 198 13.51 11.01 19.73
C ALA A 198 14.47 10.23 20.64
N THR A 199 15.76 10.29 20.34
CA THR A 199 16.83 9.93 21.28
C THR A 199 17.76 11.13 21.37
N ILE A 200 17.88 11.72 22.57
CA ILE A 200 18.61 12.98 22.80
C ILE A 200 19.67 12.81 23.89
N ASN A 201 20.59 13.75 24.00
CA ASN A 201 21.59 13.81 25.06
C ASN A 201 21.76 15.27 25.51
N SER A 202 21.44 15.55 26.77
CA SER A 202 21.49 16.91 27.33
C SER A 202 22.13 16.89 28.71
N THR A 203 22.97 17.89 29.01
CA THR A 203 23.73 17.95 30.26
C THR A 203 23.13 18.86 31.32
N ASN A 204 22.23 19.80 31.00
CA ASN A 204 21.63 20.70 31.99
C ASN A 204 20.11 20.51 32.11
N GLU A 205 19.35 20.71 31.03
CA GLU A 205 17.89 20.70 31.07
C GLU A 205 17.26 19.96 29.89
N ILE A 206 16.24 19.16 30.18
CA ILE A 206 15.32 18.59 29.19
C ILE A 206 13.89 19.04 29.50
N ILE A 207 13.26 19.67 28.52
CA ILE A 207 11.82 19.94 28.48
C ILE A 207 11.25 19.08 27.35
N ALA A 208 10.26 18.25 27.64
CA ALA A 208 9.66 17.38 26.64
C ALA A 208 8.13 17.43 26.71
N ASP A 209 7.49 17.85 25.61
CA ASP A 209 6.05 17.70 25.40
C ASP A 209 5.82 16.58 24.39
N ILE A 210 5.09 15.53 24.81
CA ILE A 210 4.84 14.36 23.98
C ILE A 210 3.33 14.18 23.87
N SER A 211 2.83 13.96 22.66
CA SER A 211 1.42 13.66 22.41
C SER A 211 1.27 12.51 21.41
N GLY A 212 0.23 11.69 21.60
CA GLY A 212 0.00 10.49 20.78
C GLY A 212 0.76 9.25 21.27
N ALA A 213 1.30 8.48 20.32
CA ALA A 213 2.06 7.24 20.55
C ALA A 213 3.60 7.44 20.42
N GLY A 214 4.07 8.69 20.60
CA GLY A 214 5.48 9.04 20.49
C GLY A 214 6.32 8.56 21.69
N SER A 215 7.65 8.53 21.52
CA SER A 215 8.59 8.17 22.58
C SER A 215 9.84 9.03 22.56
N LEU A 216 10.37 9.35 23.74
CA LEU A 216 11.65 10.03 23.92
C LEU A 216 12.55 9.18 24.81
N SER A 217 13.77 8.94 24.36
CA SER A 217 14.85 8.36 25.18
C SER A 217 15.93 9.42 25.36
N TYR A 218 16.58 9.45 26.51
CA TYR A 218 17.69 10.38 26.73
C TYR A 218 18.89 9.65 27.32
N PHE A 219 20.08 10.18 27.08
CA PHE A 219 21.26 9.73 27.80
C PHE A 219 21.35 10.46 29.15
N ASP A 220 21.49 9.70 30.23
CA ASP A 220 21.82 10.22 31.55
C ASP A 220 23.18 9.67 32.00
N ASN A 221 24.17 10.56 32.11
CA ASN A 221 25.49 10.27 32.66
C ASN A 221 25.70 10.88 34.05
N GLY A 222 24.62 11.31 34.72
CA GLY A 222 24.67 11.99 36.02
C GLY A 222 24.97 13.49 35.94
N GLN A 223 25.04 14.09 34.74
CA GLN A 223 25.18 15.54 34.58
C GLN A 223 23.82 16.27 34.52
N LEU A 224 22.73 15.58 34.15
CA LEU A 224 21.42 16.19 33.94
C LEU A 224 20.87 16.83 35.23
N GLN A 225 20.66 18.14 35.22
CA GLN A 225 20.21 18.88 36.41
C GLN A 225 18.68 18.95 36.52
N LYS A 226 17.96 19.03 35.40
CA LYS A 226 16.50 19.24 35.40
C LYS A 226 15.79 18.50 34.27
N LEU A 227 14.69 17.84 34.62
CA LEU A 227 13.83 17.11 33.69
C LEU A 227 12.35 17.46 33.95
N ASN A 228 11.72 18.20 33.03
CA ASN A 228 10.32 18.60 33.13
C ASN A 228 9.43 17.74 32.20
N LYS A 229 8.34 17.17 32.75
CA LYS A 229 7.49 16.18 32.09
C LYS A 229 6.00 16.48 32.28
N PRO A 230 5.36 17.25 31.40
CA PRO A 230 3.91 17.29 31.31
C PRO A 230 3.37 15.97 30.69
N GLY A 231 3.12 14.93 31.49
CA GLY A 231 2.30 13.77 31.07
C GLY A 231 2.89 12.37 31.30
N ARG A 232 2.17 11.34 30.84
CA ARG A 232 2.41 9.91 31.14
C ARG A 232 3.11 9.24 29.94
N PHE A 233 4.45 9.32 29.88
CA PHE A 233 5.24 8.80 28.75
C PHE A 233 6.41 7.92 29.19
N THR A 234 6.77 6.94 28.36
CA THR A 234 7.95 6.09 28.55
C THR A 234 9.18 6.88 28.17
N ILE A 235 9.94 7.27 29.18
CA ILE A 235 11.26 7.85 29.02
C ILE A 235 12.27 6.85 29.57
N THR A 236 13.17 6.37 28.72
CA THR A 236 14.16 5.35 29.08
C THR A 236 15.56 5.94 29.00
N PRO A 237 16.36 5.88 30.08
CA PRO A 237 17.77 6.23 30.01
C PRO A 237 18.50 5.26 29.08
N GLN A 238 19.30 5.77 28.14
CA GLN A 238 20.18 4.97 27.30
C GLN A 238 21.63 5.33 27.57
N ASN A 239 22.40 4.39 28.13
CA ASN A 239 23.82 4.57 28.41
C ASN A 239 24.66 4.11 27.19
N PRO A 240 25.49 4.97 26.55
CA PRO A 240 26.29 4.64 25.37
C PRO A 240 27.42 3.64 25.65
N SER A 241 27.74 3.34 26.91
CA SER A 241 28.91 2.53 27.31
C SER A 241 28.57 1.14 27.89
N GLY A 242 27.29 0.75 28.01
CA GLY A 242 26.94 -0.62 28.38
C GLY A 242 27.14 -1.03 29.84
N GLU A 243 27.52 -0.11 30.74
CA GLU A 243 27.49 -0.37 32.18
C GLU A 243 26.16 0.10 32.79
N ILE A 244 25.35 -0.87 33.21
CA ILE A 244 24.09 -0.67 33.92
C ILE A 244 24.44 -0.64 35.42
N GLY A 245 24.44 0.56 36.01
CA GLY A 245 24.31 0.70 37.46
C GLY A 245 22.96 0.16 37.89
N SER A 246 22.96 -0.71 38.90
CA SER A 246 21.80 -1.41 39.42
C SER A 246 20.65 -0.46 39.79
N VAL A 247 19.53 -0.58 39.07
CA VAL A 247 18.23 -0.04 39.49
C VAL A 247 17.35 -1.24 39.85
N GLU A 248 16.77 -1.20 41.05
CA GLU A 248 15.87 -2.22 41.58
C GLU A 248 14.70 -2.46 40.62
N ASN A 249 14.59 -3.70 40.13
CA ASN A 249 13.52 -4.12 39.24
C ASN A 249 12.29 -4.51 40.05
N GLU A 250 11.18 -3.80 39.87
CA GLU A 250 9.86 -4.36 40.19
C GLU A 250 9.33 -5.19 39.02
N THR A 251 9.35 -6.50 39.26
CA THR A 251 8.46 -7.58 38.75
C THR A 251 8.49 -7.93 37.26
N GLN A 252 9.26 -8.99 36.93
CA GLN A 252 9.13 -9.77 35.69
C GLN A 252 8.19 -10.98 35.92
N THR A 253 7.21 -11.16 35.03
CA THR A 253 6.41 -12.40 35.00
C THR A 253 7.01 -13.39 34.00
N SER A 254 7.67 -14.43 34.51
CA SER A 254 8.03 -15.62 33.74
C SER A 254 6.81 -16.54 33.60
N ARG A 255 6.50 -16.99 32.38
CA ARG A 255 5.59 -18.12 32.15
C ARG A 255 6.37 -19.25 31.50
N THR A 256 6.51 -20.35 32.22
CA THR A 256 7.06 -21.61 31.71
C THR A 256 5.96 -22.39 31.01
N ASN A 257 6.24 -22.86 29.79
CA ASN A 257 5.37 -23.82 29.11
C ASN A 257 6.24 -24.87 28.42
N GLY A 258 6.31 -26.06 29.02
CA GLY A 258 6.79 -27.32 28.45
C GLY A 258 8.23 -27.35 27.93
N ASP A 259 8.46 -26.72 26.77
CA ASP A 259 9.68 -26.89 25.96
C ASP A 259 10.34 -25.54 25.58
N SER A 260 9.86 -24.42 26.14
CA SER A 260 10.47 -23.12 25.86
C SER A 260 10.45 -22.17 27.04
N THR A 261 11.51 -21.35 27.13
CA THR A 261 11.60 -20.22 28.06
C THR A 261 11.49 -18.92 27.27
N LEU A 262 10.48 -18.11 27.62
CA LEU A 262 10.26 -16.79 27.03
C LEU A 262 10.63 -15.70 28.03
N ILE A 263 11.55 -14.83 27.65
CA ILE A 263 11.95 -13.65 28.43
C ILE A 263 11.60 -12.39 27.63
N ASN A 264 10.78 -11.51 28.20
CA ASN A 264 10.39 -10.25 27.58
C ASN A 264 11.06 -9.07 28.29
N ILE A 265 11.86 -8.30 27.55
CA ILE A 265 12.53 -7.07 28.02
C ILE A 265 12.20 -5.96 27.01
N GLY A 266 11.08 -5.27 27.21
CA GLY A 266 10.59 -4.25 26.28
C GLY A 266 10.25 -4.83 24.89
N ASP A 267 10.87 -4.30 23.83
CA ASP A 267 10.72 -4.77 22.43
C ASP A 267 11.56 -6.01 22.10
N VAL A 268 12.31 -6.52 23.07
CA VAL A 268 13.15 -7.70 22.94
C VAL A 268 12.41 -8.88 23.55
N SER A 269 12.05 -9.84 22.71
CA SER A 269 11.55 -11.15 23.15
C SER A 269 12.61 -12.19 22.85
N VAL A 270 13.12 -12.84 23.90
CA VAL A 270 14.07 -13.96 23.81
C VAL A 270 13.28 -15.24 24.03
N GLU A 271 13.31 -16.13 23.05
CA GLU A 271 12.65 -17.44 23.12
C GLU A 271 13.73 -18.52 22.98
N VAL A 272 13.91 -19.30 24.04
CA VAL A 272 14.85 -20.43 24.10
C VAL A 272 14.02 -21.71 23.98
N TYR A 273 14.26 -22.50 22.95
CA TYR A 273 13.69 -23.85 22.84
C TYR A 273 14.64 -24.85 23.50
N ASP A 274 14.10 -25.83 24.20
CA ASP A 274 14.91 -26.89 24.78
C ASP A 274 15.45 -27.80 23.66
N GLY A 275 16.74 -27.63 23.37
CA GLY A 275 17.56 -28.47 22.48
C GLY A 275 17.46 -28.17 20.98
N ASN A 276 18.01 -27.06 20.48
CA ASN A 276 18.73 -26.94 19.18
C ASN A 276 18.88 -25.49 18.64
N ALA A 277 18.22 -24.47 19.22
CA ALA A 277 18.38 -23.09 18.77
C ALA A 277 17.90 -22.03 19.78
N THR A 278 18.65 -20.92 19.87
CA THR A 278 18.23 -19.70 20.57
C THR A 278 17.70 -18.68 19.57
N LYS A 279 16.46 -18.20 19.76
CA LYS A 279 15.88 -17.13 18.95
C LYS A 279 15.78 -15.83 19.73
N ILE A 280 16.41 -14.79 19.21
CA ILE A 280 16.38 -13.43 19.75
C ILE A 280 15.61 -12.57 18.75
N THR A 281 14.43 -12.10 19.15
CA THR A 281 13.64 -11.17 18.33
C THR A 281 13.73 -9.76 18.89
N ILE A 282 14.20 -8.82 18.06
CA ILE A 282 14.29 -7.39 18.35
C ILE A 282 13.45 -6.66 17.30
N GLY A 283 12.22 -6.30 17.65
CA GLY A 283 11.27 -5.65 16.73
C GLY A 283 10.91 -6.51 15.52
N LYS A 284 11.40 -6.13 14.32
CA LYS A 284 11.18 -6.86 13.05
C LYS A 284 12.37 -7.73 12.66
N ASN A 285 13.36 -7.89 13.52
CA ASN A 285 14.56 -8.65 13.22
C ASN A 285 14.61 -9.84 14.16
N GLU A 286 14.85 -11.01 13.59
CA GLU A 286 14.98 -12.28 14.28
C GLU A 286 16.40 -12.79 14.02
N LEU A 287 17.11 -13.07 15.10
CA LEU A 287 18.41 -13.73 15.11
C LEU A 287 18.18 -15.14 15.64
N GLU A 288 18.49 -16.13 14.81
CA GLU A 288 18.46 -17.54 15.17
C GLU A 288 19.91 -18.01 15.25
N VAL A 289 20.34 -18.45 16.43
CA VAL A 289 21.65 -19.03 16.66
C VAL A 289 21.42 -20.52 16.91
N ASP A 290 21.94 -21.37 16.03
CA ASP A 290 21.94 -22.82 16.24
C ASP A 290 23.08 -23.25 17.18
N ASP A 291 23.02 -24.49 17.66
CA ASP A 291 23.97 -25.04 18.63
C ASP A 291 25.41 -25.15 18.09
N ASP A 292 25.59 -25.10 16.77
CA ASP A 292 26.89 -25.05 16.08
C ASP A 292 27.44 -23.61 15.96
N GLY A 293 26.71 -22.61 16.48
CA GLY A 293 27.10 -21.21 16.48
C GLY A 293 26.85 -20.47 15.16
N ASN A 294 26.09 -21.06 14.23
CA ASN A 294 25.72 -20.36 13.00
C ASN A 294 24.60 -19.36 13.29
N VAL A 295 24.77 -18.15 12.78
CA VAL A 295 23.82 -17.05 12.97
C VAL A 295 23.01 -16.85 11.69
N LYS A 296 21.69 -17.02 11.78
CA LYS A 296 20.74 -16.67 10.72
C LYS A 296 19.99 -15.40 11.09
N TYR A 297 20.19 -14.35 10.29
CA TYR A 297 19.46 -13.10 10.41
C TYR A 297 18.23 -13.11 9.48
N LYS A 298 17.04 -12.96 10.05
CA LYS A 298 15.78 -12.88 9.31
C LYS A 298 15.04 -11.59 9.67
N ARG A 299 14.54 -10.87 8.65
CA ARG A 299 13.64 -9.74 8.86
C ARG A 299 12.20 -10.25 8.95
N ASN A 300 11.65 -10.29 10.15
CA ASN A 300 10.28 -10.59 10.47
C ASN A 300 9.33 -9.55 9.81
N LYS A 301 8.79 -9.90 8.64
CA LYS A 301 7.72 -9.12 7.99
C LYS A 301 6.50 -9.21 8.90
N LYS A 302 5.93 -8.06 9.31
CA LYS A 302 4.63 -8.06 10.02
C LYS A 302 3.66 -8.86 9.16
N SER A 303 3.16 -9.98 9.70
CA SER A 303 2.05 -10.72 9.09
C SER A 303 0.93 -9.72 8.85
N ARG A 304 0.51 -9.57 7.60
CA ARG A 304 -0.63 -8.74 7.22
C ARG A 304 -1.83 -9.68 7.19
N TYR A 305 -2.98 -9.20 7.65
CA TYR A 305 -4.25 -9.86 7.38
C TYR A 305 -4.33 -10.18 5.88
N ASP A 306 -4.73 -11.41 5.57
CA ASP A 306 -4.74 -11.95 4.22
C ASP A 306 -6.03 -12.73 4.05
N GLY A 307 -6.87 -12.26 3.13
CA GLY A 307 -8.20 -12.78 2.90
C GLY A 307 -8.19 -14.05 2.05
N HIS A 308 -9.35 -14.69 1.96
CA HIS A 308 -9.53 -15.92 1.18
C HIS A 308 -10.63 -15.77 0.11
N TRP A 309 -10.79 -14.56 -0.45
CA TRP A 309 -11.79 -14.25 -1.48
C TRP A 309 -11.23 -14.42 -2.91
N GLY A 310 -10.01 -13.94 -3.16
CA GLY A 310 -9.32 -14.02 -4.44
C GLY A 310 -9.12 -15.47 -4.85
N GLY A 311 -9.24 -15.76 -6.15
CA GLY A 311 -9.11 -17.13 -6.64
C GLY A 311 -10.08 -17.55 -7.72
N PHE A 312 -10.14 -18.87 -7.90
CA PHE A 312 -11.08 -19.54 -8.79
C PHE A 312 -12.17 -20.23 -7.99
N GLU A 313 -13.43 -19.98 -8.36
CA GLU A 313 -14.60 -20.60 -7.73
C GLU A 313 -15.40 -21.37 -8.76
N MET A 314 -15.94 -22.52 -8.32
CA MET A 314 -16.88 -23.29 -9.13
C MET A 314 -17.93 -23.93 -8.25
N GLY A 315 -19.18 -23.90 -8.69
CA GLY A 315 -20.31 -24.39 -7.93
C GLY A 315 -21.54 -24.65 -8.77
N VAL A 316 -22.61 -25.05 -8.10
CA VAL A 316 -23.95 -25.15 -8.66
C VAL A 316 -24.67 -23.83 -8.41
N ASN A 317 -25.44 -23.36 -9.38
CA ASN A 317 -26.32 -22.21 -9.22
C ASN A 317 -27.76 -22.52 -9.60
N GLY A 318 -28.67 -21.76 -9.01
CA GLY A 318 -30.09 -21.83 -9.27
C GLY A 318 -30.78 -20.54 -8.83
N TYR A 319 -32.09 -20.62 -8.65
CA TYR A 319 -32.88 -19.58 -8.01
C TYR A 319 -34.03 -20.22 -7.24
N VAL A 320 -34.54 -19.46 -6.27
CA VAL A 320 -35.77 -19.79 -5.53
C VAL A 320 -36.84 -18.74 -5.83
N ASN A 321 -38.10 -19.10 -5.67
CA ASN A 321 -39.22 -18.17 -5.77
C ASN A 321 -39.30 -17.24 -4.53
N LYS A 322 -40.33 -16.40 -4.50
CA LYS A 322 -40.63 -15.47 -3.39
C LYS A 322 -40.75 -16.17 -2.03
N ASP A 323 -41.34 -17.36 -2.02
CA ASP A 323 -41.58 -18.17 -0.82
C ASP A 323 -40.39 -19.08 -0.46
N ARG A 324 -39.25 -18.90 -1.14
CA ARG A 324 -38.01 -19.68 -0.96
C ARG A 324 -38.12 -21.14 -1.39
N GLY A 325 -39.14 -21.48 -2.18
CA GLY A 325 -39.30 -22.76 -2.85
C GLY A 325 -38.52 -22.83 -4.17
N PHE A 326 -38.30 -24.06 -4.65
CA PHE A 326 -37.67 -24.31 -5.96
C PHE A 326 -38.69 -24.42 -7.10
N ASP A 327 -39.98 -24.43 -6.78
CA ASP A 327 -41.08 -24.46 -7.73
C ASP A 327 -41.23 -23.13 -8.48
N MET A 328 -41.59 -23.22 -9.76
CA MET A 328 -41.83 -22.04 -10.59
C MET A 328 -43.23 -21.47 -10.36
N PRO A 329 -43.38 -20.13 -10.36
CA PRO A 329 -44.70 -19.52 -10.40
C PRO A 329 -45.48 -19.97 -11.65
N ALA A 330 -46.80 -20.08 -11.51
CA ALA A 330 -47.68 -20.50 -12.60
C ALA A 330 -47.45 -19.67 -13.87
N GLY A 331 -47.25 -20.35 -15.01
CA GLY A 331 -46.96 -19.74 -16.31
C GLY A 331 -45.47 -19.51 -16.60
N TYR A 332 -44.57 -19.81 -15.64
CA TYR A 332 -43.12 -19.71 -15.80
C TYR A 332 -42.39 -21.05 -15.63
N GLU A 333 -43.07 -22.18 -15.78
CA GLU A 333 -42.53 -23.54 -15.67
C GLU A 333 -41.41 -23.81 -16.71
N PHE A 334 -41.40 -23.04 -17.81
CA PHE A 334 -40.33 -23.06 -18.81
C PHE A 334 -38.97 -22.60 -18.24
N LEU A 335 -38.96 -21.90 -17.10
CA LEU A 335 -37.76 -21.52 -16.37
C LEU A 335 -37.29 -22.59 -15.36
N ASP A 336 -37.93 -23.74 -15.26
CA ASP A 336 -37.42 -24.82 -14.40
C ASP A 336 -35.98 -25.20 -14.78
N LEU A 337 -35.16 -25.46 -13.76
CA LEU A 337 -33.74 -25.72 -13.94
C LEU A 337 -33.38 -27.18 -13.68
N ARG A 338 -32.50 -27.70 -14.54
CA ARG A 338 -31.63 -28.81 -14.20
C ARG A 338 -30.49 -28.31 -13.35
N MET A 339 -30.72 -28.28 -12.05
CA MET A 339 -29.81 -27.71 -11.08
C MET A 339 -28.42 -28.38 -11.14
N GLU A 340 -28.36 -29.70 -11.37
CA GLU A 340 -27.11 -30.46 -11.50
C GLU A 340 -26.27 -30.08 -12.74
N LYS A 341 -26.87 -29.38 -13.71
CA LYS A 341 -26.20 -28.88 -14.93
C LYS A 341 -26.14 -27.36 -15.01
N SER A 342 -26.58 -26.69 -13.96
CA SER A 342 -26.53 -25.25 -13.79
C SER A 342 -25.30 -24.91 -12.95
N ILE A 343 -24.31 -24.31 -13.61
CA ILE A 343 -22.96 -24.15 -13.05
C ILE A 343 -22.61 -22.67 -12.96
N ASN A 344 -22.06 -22.30 -11.81
CA ASN A 344 -21.40 -21.02 -11.58
C ASN A 344 -19.89 -21.19 -11.62
N VAL A 345 -19.21 -20.24 -12.26
CA VAL A 345 -17.76 -20.10 -12.22
C VAL A 345 -17.44 -18.66 -11.87
N LYS A 346 -16.50 -18.43 -10.96
CA LYS A 346 -15.95 -17.09 -10.70
C LYS A 346 -14.43 -17.08 -10.81
N LEU A 347 -13.92 -15.96 -11.32
CA LEU A 347 -12.50 -15.63 -11.31
C LEU A 347 -12.35 -14.28 -10.60
N ASN A 348 -12.01 -14.34 -9.32
CA ASN A 348 -11.87 -13.16 -8.46
C ASN A 348 -10.46 -12.62 -8.57
N PHE A 349 -10.12 -11.94 -9.67
CA PHE A 349 -8.74 -11.64 -10.12
C PHE A 349 -7.99 -10.54 -9.36
N TYR A 350 -8.65 -9.78 -8.48
CA TYR A 350 -7.98 -8.76 -7.66
C TYR A 350 -8.57 -8.78 -6.25
N GLU A 351 -7.71 -8.88 -5.24
CA GLU A 351 -8.11 -8.86 -3.84
C GLU A 351 -7.34 -7.77 -3.08
N GLN A 352 -8.02 -7.06 -2.19
CA GLN A 352 -7.45 -6.06 -1.32
C GLN A 352 -7.93 -6.31 0.12
N ASN A 353 -6.96 -6.53 1.01
CA ASN A 353 -7.18 -6.90 2.41
C ASN A 353 -6.84 -5.75 3.35
N PHE A 354 -7.66 -5.54 4.37
CA PHE A 354 -7.53 -4.52 5.40
C PHE A 354 -7.62 -5.17 6.77
N ASN A 355 -6.60 -5.01 7.60
CA ASN A 355 -6.58 -5.54 8.96
C ASN A 355 -7.43 -4.66 9.90
N ILE A 356 -8.25 -5.28 10.75
CA ILE A 356 -9.03 -4.59 11.79
C ILE A 356 -8.47 -4.93 13.18
N ILE A 357 -8.44 -6.21 13.56
CA ILE A 357 -7.99 -6.65 14.89
C ILE A 357 -6.87 -7.68 14.76
N SER A 358 -5.65 -7.26 15.11
CA SER A 358 -4.48 -8.15 15.34
C SER A 358 -4.27 -9.22 14.26
N ASN A 359 -4.61 -8.90 13.01
CA ASN A 359 -4.58 -9.78 11.83
C ASN A 359 -5.45 -11.05 11.93
N LYS A 360 -6.36 -11.17 12.90
CA LYS A 360 -7.32 -12.27 13.01
C LYS A 360 -8.68 -11.92 12.44
N LEU A 361 -9.02 -10.64 12.48
CA LEU A 361 -10.24 -10.10 11.88
C LEU A 361 -9.84 -9.03 10.87
N GLY A 362 -10.35 -9.17 9.67
CA GLY A 362 -10.10 -8.21 8.60
C GLY A 362 -11.30 -8.01 7.70
N PHE A 363 -11.13 -7.03 6.83
CA PHE A 363 -12.05 -6.66 5.78
C PHE A 363 -11.40 -6.91 4.42
N THR A 364 -12.12 -7.54 3.51
CA THR A 364 -11.66 -7.89 2.17
C THR A 364 -12.60 -7.31 1.13
N THR A 365 -12.02 -6.63 0.14
CA THR A 365 -12.69 -6.19 -1.09
C THR A 365 -11.88 -6.62 -2.31
N GLY A 366 -12.38 -6.39 -3.52
CA GLY A 366 -11.71 -6.89 -4.72
C GLY A 366 -12.52 -6.73 -6.01
N LEU A 367 -12.04 -7.34 -7.08
CA LEU A 367 -12.76 -7.44 -8.35
C LEU A 367 -12.76 -8.86 -8.87
N GLY A 368 -13.89 -9.28 -9.44
CA GLY A 368 -14.04 -10.64 -9.96
C GLY A 368 -15.03 -10.73 -11.11
N PHE A 369 -14.80 -11.70 -11.99
CA PHE A 369 -15.77 -12.08 -13.01
C PHE A 369 -16.58 -13.28 -12.55
N GLU A 370 -17.87 -13.27 -12.86
CA GLU A 370 -18.75 -14.39 -12.56
C GLU A 370 -19.56 -14.76 -13.80
N TRP A 371 -19.57 -16.06 -14.12
CA TRP A 371 -20.36 -16.66 -15.18
C TRP A 371 -21.40 -17.57 -14.54
N ASN A 372 -22.67 -17.16 -14.61
CA ASN A 372 -23.80 -17.98 -14.23
C ASN A 372 -24.35 -18.70 -15.46
N ASN A 373 -24.45 -20.01 -15.37
CA ASN A 373 -25.01 -20.83 -16.43
C ASN A 373 -26.26 -21.55 -15.94
N TYR A 374 -27.43 -21.05 -16.29
CA TYR A 374 -28.72 -21.67 -15.96
C TYR A 374 -29.10 -22.65 -17.07
N ARG A 375 -29.18 -23.94 -16.75
CA ARG A 375 -29.63 -24.99 -17.67
C ARG A 375 -31.09 -25.28 -17.40
N PHE A 376 -31.96 -24.90 -18.33
CA PHE A 376 -33.38 -25.20 -18.27
C PHE A 376 -33.63 -26.70 -18.37
N ASP A 377 -34.67 -27.19 -17.71
CA ASP A 377 -35.13 -28.58 -17.82
C ASP A 377 -35.84 -28.80 -19.15
N ASN A 378 -36.77 -27.90 -19.46
CA ASN A 378 -37.43 -27.82 -20.75
C ASN A 378 -36.50 -27.19 -21.81
N ASN A 379 -36.70 -27.56 -23.07
CA ASN A 379 -35.96 -26.98 -24.19
C ASN A 379 -36.67 -25.72 -24.67
N VAL A 380 -36.32 -24.58 -24.10
CA VAL A 380 -37.05 -23.31 -24.29
C VAL A 380 -36.30 -22.33 -25.17
N VAL A 381 -36.99 -21.48 -25.93
CA VAL A 381 -36.41 -20.34 -26.65
C VAL A 381 -36.90 -19.06 -25.97
N LEU A 382 -36.08 -18.53 -25.05
CA LEU A 382 -36.43 -17.33 -24.32
C LEU A 382 -36.51 -16.11 -25.24
N MET A 383 -37.65 -15.44 -25.22
CA MET A 383 -37.90 -14.20 -25.96
C MET A 383 -38.54 -13.18 -25.04
N LYS A 384 -38.29 -11.91 -25.34
CA LYS A 384 -39.02 -10.81 -24.72
C LYS A 384 -40.32 -10.60 -25.48
N ASP A 385 -41.42 -10.46 -24.73
CA ASP A 385 -42.68 -9.99 -25.28
C ASP A 385 -43.18 -8.79 -24.47
N GLY A 386 -43.09 -7.60 -25.06
CA GLY A 386 -43.33 -6.34 -24.36
C GLY A 386 -42.48 -6.20 -23.08
N ASN A 387 -43.14 -6.24 -21.93
CA ASN A 387 -42.49 -6.18 -20.63
C ASN A 387 -42.16 -7.56 -20.04
N ASP A 388 -42.63 -8.67 -20.60
CA ASP A 388 -42.47 -10.00 -20.00
C ASP A 388 -41.37 -10.84 -20.69
N ILE A 389 -41.06 -11.98 -20.06
CA ILE A 389 -40.24 -13.05 -20.63
C ILE A 389 -41.15 -14.25 -20.94
N ILE A 390 -41.07 -14.77 -22.16
CA ILE A 390 -41.89 -15.90 -22.61
C ILE A 390 -41.01 -16.97 -23.27
N ASP A 391 -41.53 -18.19 -23.36
CA ASP A 391 -40.98 -19.24 -24.21
C ASP A 391 -41.64 -19.20 -25.59
N ASN A 392 -40.83 -19.20 -26.65
CA ASN A 392 -41.30 -19.24 -28.03
C ASN A 392 -41.02 -20.61 -28.69
N PHE A 393 -41.23 -21.70 -27.96
CA PHE A 393 -40.95 -23.06 -28.43
C PHE A 393 -41.84 -23.49 -29.61
N GLU A 394 -43.13 -23.19 -29.57
CA GLU A 394 -44.13 -23.71 -30.53
C GLU A 394 -43.99 -23.15 -31.96
N SER A 395 -43.24 -22.08 -32.17
CA SER A 395 -43.07 -21.45 -33.49
C SER A 395 -41.77 -21.84 -34.21
N ASN A 396 -41.02 -22.83 -33.72
CA ASN A 396 -39.74 -23.26 -34.32
C ASN A 396 -39.73 -24.75 -34.70
N PRO A 397 -39.55 -25.13 -35.98
CA PRO A 397 -39.55 -26.53 -36.45
C PRO A 397 -38.29 -27.33 -36.03
N LYS A 398 -37.48 -26.81 -35.11
CA LYS A 398 -36.16 -27.34 -34.74
C LYS A 398 -36.25 -28.26 -33.53
N THR A 399 -35.66 -29.45 -33.61
CA THR A 399 -35.55 -30.37 -32.46
C THR A 399 -34.43 -29.93 -31.53
N TYR A 400 -34.78 -29.09 -30.55
CA TYR A 400 -33.84 -28.65 -29.51
C TYR A 400 -33.49 -29.80 -28.55
N THR A 401 -32.22 -29.84 -28.15
CA THR A 401 -31.66 -30.83 -27.21
C THR A 401 -31.12 -30.19 -25.94
N LYS A 402 -30.88 -28.87 -25.98
CA LYS A 402 -30.38 -28.11 -24.84
C LYS A 402 -30.67 -26.62 -24.97
N SER A 403 -31.24 -26.05 -23.93
CA SER A 403 -31.41 -24.61 -23.75
C SER A 403 -30.73 -24.14 -22.47
N LYS A 404 -30.07 -22.98 -22.52
CA LYS A 404 -29.37 -22.37 -21.40
C LYS A 404 -29.46 -20.85 -21.46
N LEU A 405 -29.50 -20.22 -20.29
CA LEU A 405 -29.26 -18.78 -20.13
C LEU A 405 -27.90 -18.58 -19.45
N LEU A 406 -27.05 -17.77 -20.07
CA LEU A 406 -25.76 -17.38 -19.51
C LEU A 406 -25.79 -15.91 -19.11
N VAL A 407 -25.34 -15.61 -17.90
CA VAL A 407 -25.29 -14.24 -17.36
C VAL A 407 -23.92 -13.99 -16.76
N ASN A 408 -23.27 -12.92 -17.21
CA ASN A 408 -21.92 -12.55 -16.80
C ASN A 408 -21.97 -11.29 -15.95
N TYR A 409 -21.26 -11.30 -14.82
CA TYR A 409 -21.15 -10.17 -13.90
C TYR A 409 -19.70 -9.78 -13.66
N LEU A 410 -19.47 -8.49 -13.47
CA LEU A 410 -18.29 -7.95 -12.77
C LEU A 410 -18.70 -7.71 -11.31
N ASN A 411 -17.99 -8.32 -10.37
CA ASN A 411 -18.33 -8.33 -8.96
C ASN A 411 -17.37 -7.47 -8.12
N LEU A 412 -17.93 -6.85 -7.08
CA LEU A 412 -17.22 -6.15 -6.02
C LEU A 412 -17.72 -6.68 -4.66
N PRO A 413 -16.88 -7.40 -3.89
CA PRO A 413 -17.20 -7.90 -2.56
C PRO A 413 -16.90 -6.86 -1.47
N LEU A 414 -17.65 -6.95 -0.38
CA LEU A 414 -17.41 -6.29 0.90
C LEU A 414 -17.54 -7.37 1.98
N MET A 415 -16.42 -8.00 2.36
CA MET A 415 -16.39 -9.15 3.25
C MET A 415 -15.69 -8.82 4.57
N PHE A 416 -16.22 -9.31 5.68
CA PHE A 416 -15.48 -9.44 6.93
C PHE A 416 -15.12 -10.91 7.13
N GLU A 417 -13.90 -11.18 7.53
CA GLU A 417 -13.43 -12.55 7.74
C GLU A 417 -12.59 -12.67 9.00
N PHE A 418 -12.87 -13.74 9.72
CA PHE A 418 -12.15 -14.18 10.90
C PHE A 418 -11.30 -15.41 10.59
N GLN A 419 -10.05 -15.42 11.06
CA GLN A 419 -9.10 -16.51 10.87
C GLN A 419 -8.42 -16.94 12.19
N THR A 420 -8.22 -18.25 12.36
CA THR A 420 -7.73 -18.83 13.64
C THR A 420 -6.22 -18.83 13.79
N ASN A 421 -5.44 -18.98 12.70
CA ASN A 421 -3.99 -19.15 12.76
C ASN A 421 -3.22 -18.08 11.95
N ARG A 422 -2.18 -17.51 12.56
CA ARG A 422 -1.40 -16.34 12.13
C ARG A 422 -0.23 -16.64 11.18
N HIS A 423 0.29 -17.88 11.15
CA HIS A 423 1.61 -18.18 10.54
C HIS A 423 1.61 -19.24 9.43
N SER A 424 0.50 -19.95 9.16
CA SER A 424 0.44 -20.95 8.08
C SER A 424 -0.93 -21.02 7.41
N LYS A 425 -1.02 -20.55 6.15
CA LYS A 425 -2.18 -20.72 5.25
C LYS A 425 -2.56 -22.19 5.00
N LYS A 426 -1.72 -23.17 5.38
CA LYS A 426 -2.02 -24.59 5.14
C LYS A 426 -2.98 -25.19 6.17
N ASN A 427 -2.96 -24.69 7.41
CA ASN A 427 -3.70 -25.26 8.55
C ASN A 427 -4.42 -24.15 9.34
N SER A 428 -5.18 -23.29 8.67
CA SER A 428 -5.98 -22.23 9.28
C SER A 428 -7.47 -22.42 8.93
N PHE A 429 -8.30 -22.48 9.97
CA PHE A 429 -9.74 -22.30 9.82
C PHE A 429 -10.02 -20.81 9.59
N HIS A 430 -10.94 -20.52 8.67
CA HIS A 430 -11.43 -19.18 8.44
C HIS A 430 -12.91 -19.19 8.08
N ILE A 431 -13.59 -18.11 8.45
CA ILE A 431 -15.00 -17.89 8.16
C ILE A 431 -15.19 -16.43 7.79
N GLY A 432 -15.88 -16.19 6.67
CA GLY A 432 -16.16 -14.87 6.15
C GLY A 432 -17.63 -14.68 5.84
N ALA A 433 -18.13 -13.47 6.05
CA ALA A 433 -19.48 -13.08 5.70
C ALA A 433 -19.52 -11.63 5.21
N GLY A 434 -20.45 -11.31 4.31
CA GLY A 434 -20.58 -9.95 3.81
C GLY A 434 -21.57 -9.81 2.65
N LEU A 435 -21.36 -8.76 1.86
CA LEU A 435 -22.16 -8.46 0.68
C LEU A 435 -21.30 -8.51 -0.58
N GLN A 436 -21.84 -9.07 -1.67
CA GLN A 436 -21.21 -9.04 -2.99
C GLN A 436 -22.12 -8.33 -3.97
N THR A 437 -21.67 -7.21 -4.52
CA THR A 437 -22.39 -6.52 -5.58
C THR A 437 -21.90 -7.01 -6.95
N GLY A 438 -22.79 -7.03 -7.94
CA GLY A 438 -22.48 -7.47 -9.30
C GLY A 438 -23.13 -6.57 -10.35
N LEU A 439 -22.33 -6.08 -11.30
CA LEU A 439 -22.77 -5.37 -12.49
C LEU A 439 -22.84 -6.35 -13.67
N ARG A 440 -24.01 -6.50 -14.30
CA ARG A 440 -24.18 -7.38 -15.47
C ARG A 440 -23.44 -6.78 -16.67
N ILE A 441 -22.41 -7.48 -17.13
CA ILE A 441 -21.60 -7.09 -18.29
C ILE A 441 -22.01 -7.80 -19.58
N GLY A 442 -22.83 -8.86 -19.47
CA GLY A 442 -23.37 -9.54 -20.64
C GLY A 442 -24.33 -10.65 -20.28
N SER A 443 -25.19 -11.00 -21.23
CA SER A 443 -26.05 -12.18 -21.14
C SER A 443 -26.39 -12.67 -22.55
N HIS A 444 -26.54 -13.99 -22.67
CA HIS A 444 -26.99 -14.61 -23.90
C HIS A 444 -27.70 -15.92 -23.62
N THR A 445 -28.69 -16.26 -24.43
CA THR A 445 -29.23 -17.61 -24.47
C THR A 445 -28.37 -18.48 -25.37
N LYS A 446 -28.37 -19.79 -25.11
CA LYS A 446 -27.71 -20.77 -25.95
C LYS A 446 -28.62 -21.97 -26.16
N ASN A 447 -29.08 -22.13 -27.40
CA ASN A 447 -29.92 -23.21 -27.84
C ASN A 447 -29.10 -24.16 -28.71
N VAL A 448 -29.25 -25.47 -28.50
CA VAL A 448 -28.57 -26.52 -29.26
C VAL A 448 -29.64 -27.41 -29.85
N TYR A 449 -29.58 -27.64 -31.15
CA TYR A 449 -30.57 -28.42 -31.91
C TYR A 449 -29.89 -29.28 -32.97
N GLN A 450 -30.65 -30.21 -33.52
CA GLN A 450 -30.26 -30.99 -34.69
C GLN A 450 -30.89 -30.38 -35.94
N GLU A 451 -30.10 -30.25 -37.00
CA GLU A 451 -30.55 -29.81 -38.33
C GLU A 451 -29.73 -30.58 -39.37
N ASP A 452 -30.40 -31.25 -40.31
CA ASP A 452 -29.76 -32.09 -41.34
C ASP A 452 -28.77 -33.13 -40.76
N GLY A 453 -29.14 -33.76 -39.64
CA GLY A 453 -28.30 -34.73 -38.93
C GLY A 453 -27.10 -34.13 -38.18
N ASN A 454 -26.90 -32.81 -38.25
CA ASN A 454 -25.77 -32.10 -37.64
C ASN A 454 -26.20 -31.28 -36.42
N LYS A 455 -25.33 -31.26 -35.41
CA LYS A 455 -25.55 -30.51 -34.17
C LYS A 455 -25.20 -29.03 -34.37
N LYS A 456 -26.20 -28.16 -34.37
CA LYS A 456 -26.04 -26.70 -34.43
C LYS A 456 -26.23 -26.03 -33.07
N LYS A 457 -25.73 -24.79 -32.95
CA LYS A 457 -25.74 -24.01 -31.71
C LYS A 457 -26.03 -22.55 -32.04
N ASP A 458 -27.15 -22.04 -31.56
CA ASP A 458 -27.48 -20.61 -31.64
C ASP A 458 -27.14 -19.94 -30.31
N LYS A 459 -26.54 -18.76 -30.37
CA LYS A 459 -26.26 -17.93 -29.20
C LYS A 459 -26.85 -16.55 -29.44
N ASN A 460 -27.90 -16.20 -28.71
CA ASN A 460 -28.58 -14.93 -28.91
C ASN A 460 -28.23 -14.00 -27.74
N PRO A 461 -27.42 -12.95 -27.96
CA PRO A 461 -27.17 -11.95 -26.93
C PRO A 461 -28.44 -11.12 -26.71
N GLY A 462 -28.65 -10.70 -25.48
CA GLY A 462 -29.82 -9.91 -25.10
C GLY A 462 -29.86 -9.71 -23.60
N ASP A 463 -30.63 -8.74 -23.12
CA ASP A 463 -30.74 -8.52 -21.68
C ASP A 463 -31.78 -9.41 -20.98
N PHE A 464 -32.72 -10.01 -21.74
CA PHE A 464 -33.77 -10.91 -21.23
C PHE A 464 -34.53 -10.40 -20.00
N ASN A 465 -34.70 -9.07 -19.90
CA ASN A 465 -35.28 -8.39 -18.75
C ASN A 465 -34.55 -8.65 -17.42
N ILE A 466 -33.30 -9.12 -17.48
CA ILE A 466 -32.46 -9.40 -16.31
C ILE A 466 -32.03 -8.08 -15.67
N ASN A 467 -32.03 -8.04 -14.34
CA ASN A 467 -31.59 -6.92 -13.55
C ASN A 467 -30.13 -6.55 -13.89
N PRO A 468 -29.81 -5.28 -14.23
CA PRO A 468 -28.43 -4.88 -14.50
C PRO A 468 -27.52 -4.96 -13.27
N PHE A 469 -28.10 -4.94 -12.07
CA PHE A 469 -27.38 -5.03 -10.81
C PHE A 469 -27.88 -6.22 -9.99
N LYS A 470 -26.96 -6.86 -9.27
CA LYS A 470 -27.28 -7.82 -8.22
C LYS A 470 -26.53 -7.48 -6.94
N TYR A 471 -27.11 -7.81 -5.80
CA TYR A 471 -26.44 -7.73 -4.50
C TYR A 471 -26.76 -8.98 -3.68
N ASP A 472 -25.71 -9.74 -3.41
CA ASP A 472 -25.78 -11.05 -2.80
C ASP A 472 -25.31 -10.97 -1.34
N ALA A 473 -26.07 -11.58 -0.44
CA ALA A 473 -25.50 -12.01 0.83
C ALA A 473 -24.51 -13.14 0.55
N MET A 474 -23.31 -13.05 1.12
CA MET A 474 -22.27 -14.06 0.92
C MET A 474 -21.73 -14.59 2.24
N VAL A 475 -21.44 -15.89 2.26
CA VAL A 475 -20.78 -16.59 3.36
C VAL A 475 -19.70 -17.51 2.78
N ARG A 476 -18.58 -17.61 3.48
CA ARG A 476 -17.46 -18.48 3.16
C ARG A 476 -16.97 -19.18 4.40
N VAL A 477 -16.60 -20.44 4.27
CA VAL A 477 -15.96 -21.20 5.34
C VAL A 477 -14.89 -22.07 4.73
N GLY A 478 -13.71 -22.12 5.34
CA GLY A 478 -12.60 -22.84 4.76
C GLY A 478 -11.60 -23.34 5.77
N TRP A 479 -10.83 -24.34 5.33
CA TRP A 479 -9.69 -24.87 6.04
C TRP A 479 -8.50 -24.95 5.08
N GLY A 480 -7.49 -24.14 5.35
CA GLY A 480 -6.31 -24.04 4.50
C GLY A 480 -6.65 -23.57 3.08
N LYS A 481 -6.42 -24.43 2.08
CA LYS A 481 -6.66 -24.12 0.66
C LYS A 481 -8.05 -24.51 0.15
N LEU A 482 -8.82 -25.25 0.94
CA LEU A 482 -10.15 -25.73 0.55
C LEU A 482 -11.20 -24.86 1.22
N ASN A 483 -11.97 -24.16 0.40
CA ASN A 483 -12.94 -23.18 0.85
C ASN A 483 -14.30 -23.51 0.23
N LEU A 484 -15.36 -23.39 1.02
CA LEU A 484 -16.74 -23.44 0.58
C LEU A 484 -17.28 -22.02 0.54
N TYR A 485 -18.07 -21.71 -0.48
CA TYR A 485 -18.77 -20.45 -0.58
C TYR A 485 -20.27 -20.67 -0.82
N ALA A 486 -21.07 -19.73 -0.34
CA ALA A 486 -22.48 -19.60 -0.66
C ALA A 486 -22.80 -18.13 -0.92
N ASN A 487 -23.54 -17.87 -2.00
CA ASN A 487 -24.07 -16.57 -2.39
C ASN A 487 -25.58 -16.69 -2.53
N TYR A 488 -26.32 -15.72 -1.99
CA TYR A 488 -27.76 -15.62 -2.12
C TYR A 488 -28.16 -14.21 -2.50
N SER A 489 -28.75 -14.02 -3.68
CA SER A 489 -29.17 -12.71 -4.17
C SER A 489 -30.35 -12.19 -3.36
N LEU A 490 -30.22 -10.96 -2.86
CA LEU A 490 -31.25 -10.27 -2.10
C LEU A 490 -32.25 -9.56 -3.03
N ASN A 491 -31.95 -9.47 -4.32
CA ASN A 491 -32.84 -8.98 -5.37
C ASN A 491 -33.18 -10.04 -6.42
N THR A 492 -34.24 -9.78 -7.18
CA THR A 492 -34.73 -10.67 -8.22
C THR A 492 -33.83 -10.67 -9.47
N LEU A 493 -33.75 -11.83 -10.13
CA LEU A 493 -33.04 -12.03 -11.39
C LEU A 493 -33.61 -11.12 -12.49
N PHE A 494 -34.94 -11.06 -12.60
CA PHE A 494 -35.64 -10.20 -13.54
C PHE A 494 -35.92 -8.83 -12.93
N LYS A 495 -36.01 -7.81 -13.78
CA LYS A 495 -36.45 -6.46 -13.42
C LYS A 495 -37.89 -6.52 -12.90
N ASN A 496 -38.24 -5.60 -12.01
CA ASN A 496 -39.58 -5.51 -11.44
C ASN A 496 -40.66 -5.47 -12.53
N ASN A 497 -41.69 -6.32 -12.39
CA ASN A 497 -42.80 -6.48 -13.34
C ASN A 497 -42.35 -6.85 -14.77
N ARG A 498 -41.22 -7.55 -14.91
CA ARG A 498 -40.69 -7.98 -16.21
C ARG A 498 -40.30 -9.45 -16.30
N GLY A 499 -40.98 -10.27 -15.50
CA GLY A 499 -40.73 -11.68 -15.29
C GLY A 499 -41.05 -12.08 -13.84
N PRO A 500 -40.84 -13.36 -13.48
CA PRO A 500 -41.16 -13.86 -12.15
C PRO A 500 -40.16 -13.38 -11.08
N GLU A 501 -40.62 -13.35 -9.83
CA GLU A 501 -39.78 -13.06 -8.66
C GLU A 501 -38.88 -14.27 -8.32
N LEU A 502 -37.76 -14.39 -9.01
CA LEU A 502 -36.75 -15.43 -8.79
C LEU A 502 -35.49 -14.83 -8.15
N TYR A 503 -35.01 -15.42 -7.07
CA TYR A 503 -33.84 -15.00 -6.30
C TYR A 503 -32.67 -15.97 -6.53
N PRO A 504 -31.64 -15.58 -7.31
CA PRO A 504 -30.50 -16.44 -7.57
C PRO A 504 -29.72 -16.86 -6.32
N PHE A 505 -29.14 -18.04 -6.38
CA PHE A 505 -28.14 -18.48 -5.41
C PHE A 505 -27.03 -19.29 -6.10
N ALA A 506 -25.87 -19.38 -5.46
CA ALA A 506 -24.77 -20.24 -5.88
C ALA A 506 -24.06 -20.83 -4.66
N VAL A 507 -23.72 -22.11 -4.71
CA VAL A 507 -22.96 -22.80 -3.67
C VAL A 507 -21.87 -23.64 -4.34
N GLY A 508 -20.65 -23.58 -3.80
CA GLY A 508 -19.55 -24.31 -4.41
C GLY A 508 -18.26 -24.30 -3.61
N ILE A 509 -17.20 -24.70 -4.29
CA ILE A 509 -15.83 -24.73 -3.78
C ILE A 509 -15.02 -23.56 -4.38
N SER A 510 -14.12 -23.01 -3.59
CA SER A 510 -13.07 -22.11 -4.03
C SER A 510 -11.73 -22.82 -3.95
N LEU A 511 -10.95 -22.69 -5.02
CA LEU A 511 -9.61 -23.24 -5.19
C LEU A 511 -8.66 -22.07 -5.45
N VAL A 512 -7.52 -22.08 -4.76
CA VAL A 512 -6.44 -21.07 -4.87
C VAL A 512 -6.85 -19.70 -4.29
N SER A 513 -6.57 -19.45 -3.02
CA SER A 513 -6.42 -18.06 -2.52
C SER A 513 -4.96 -17.63 -2.69
N TRP A 514 -4.71 -16.57 -3.46
CA TRP A 514 -3.35 -16.02 -3.62
C TRP A 514 -2.89 -15.24 -2.39
#